data_AF-A0A5C2HFF3-F1
#
_entry.id   AF-A0A5C2HFF3-F1
#
_cell.length_a   1.000
_cell.length_b   1.000
_cell.length_c   1.000
_cell.angle_alpha   90.00
_cell.angle_beta   90.00
_cell.angle_gamma   90.00
#
_symmetry.space_group_name_H-M   'P 1'
#
loop_
_entity.id
_entity.type
_entity.pdbx_description
1 polymer ?
#
loop_
_entity_poly.entity_id
_entity_poly.type
_entity_poly.pdbx_seq_one_letter_code
_entity_poly.pdbx_strand_id
1 'polypeptide(L)'
;MPKQQTPIAVVALSSLLPGSTTPEEAWRHILDGTDLITEVPPSHWLIDDYYEPDSKEFAKLYTKSGGFLTDIPFDPIEFSMPPNSLTATDTNQLLALIAAKELLRTTRSVQQQKVKLNNIGIILGVAAGSEMQELMAAKIQKPVWRKVLREYGLAESEIDHICRHIEREYPDWTENTFPGLLSNVVAGRVANKLNLGGCNFVTDAACASSLAAINMAMHELQNGHTDLVISGGSMP
;
A
#
# COMPACT_ATOMS: atom_id res chain seq x y z
N MET A 1 24.48 -16.56 -30.52
CA MET A 1 24.93 -15.49 -29.62
C MET A 1 23.75 -15.06 -28.77
N PRO A 2 23.88 -14.89 -27.45
CA PRO A 2 22.80 -14.30 -26.66
C PRO A 2 22.50 -12.90 -27.23
N LYS A 3 21.22 -12.58 -27.47
CA LYS A 3 20.81 -11.23 -27.88
C LYS A 3 21.35 -10.24 -26.84
N GLN A 4 22.14 -9.26 -27.27
CA GLN A 4 22.59 -8.19 -26.40
C GLN A 4 21.35 -7.43 -25.91
N GLN A 5 21.02 -7.55 -24.63
CA GLN A 5 19.87 -6.87 -24.05
C GLN A 5 20.12 -5.36 -24.05
N THR A 6 19.13 -4.59 -24.50
CA THR A 6 19.21 -3.12 -24.45
C THR A 6 19.18 -2.69 -22.98
N PRO A 7 20.18 -1.93 -22.50
CA PRO A 7 20.17 -1.41 -21.14
C PRO A 7 18.95 -0.52 -20.88
N ILE A 8 18.38 -0.62 -19.68
CA ILE A 8 17.23 0.18 -19.26
C ILE A 8 17.73 1.31 -18.36
N ALA A 9 17.32 2.54 -18.68
CA ALA A 9 17.69 3.72 -17.90
C ALA A 9 16.65 3.99 -16.79
N VAL A 10 17.13 4.19 -15.57
CA VAL A 10 16.32 4.77 -14.48
C VAL A 10 16.36 6.30 -14.65
N VAL A 11 15.22 6.90 -14.96
CA VAL A 11 15.13 8.33 -15.33
C VAL A 11 14.50 9.22 -14.25
N ALA A 12 13.88 8.62 -13.24
CA ALA A 12 13.26 9.29 -12.11
C ALA A 12 13.16 8.33 -10.92
N LEU A 13 13.08 8.88 -9.71
CA LEU A 13 12.85 8.16 -8.46
C LEU A 13 11.83 8.93 -7.60
N SER A 14 11.09 8.19 -6.79
CA SER A 14 10.17 8.69 -5.77
C SER A 14 10.14 7.66 -4.64
N SER A 15 10.05 8.11 -3.40
CA SER A 15 10.08 7.21 -2.24
C SER A 15 9.37 7.83 -1.05
N LEU A 16 8.54 7.03 -0.39
CA LEU A 16 7.96 7.32 0.92
C LEU A 16 8.53 6.27 1.87
N LEU A 17 9.38 6.70 2.80
CA LEU A 17 10.11 5.84 3.73
C LEU A 17 10.03 6.43 5.13
N PRO A 18 10.35 5.65 6.19
CA PRO A 18 10.45 6.21 7.53
C PRO A 18 11.34 7.44 7.55
N GLY A 19 10.85 8.53 8.14
CA GLY A 19 11.55 9.82 8.23
C GLY A 19 11.89 10.52 6.91
N SER A 20 11.35 10.07 5.76
CA SER A 20 11.69 10.60 4.43
C SER A 20 10.51 10.57 3.46
N THR A 21 10.19 11.71 2.86
CA THR A 21 9.14 11.81 1.83
C THR A 21 9.69 11.97 0.42
N THR A 22 11.02 12.05 0.30
CA THR A 22 11.74 12.19 -0.97
C THR A 22 12.98 11.28 -1.03
N PRO A 23 13.43 10.88 -2.24
CA PRO A 23 14.66 10.12 -2.40
C PRO A 23 15.90 10.86 -1.86
N GLU A 24 15.92 12.19 -1.95
CA GLU A 24 17.02 13.02 -1.47
C GLU A 24 17.12 13.02 0.06
N GLU A 25 15.98 13.06 0.76
CA GLU A 25 15.94 12.89 2.22
C GLU A 25 16.38 11.50 2.64
N ALA A 26 15.86 10.46 1.98
CA ALA A 26 16.25 9.08 2.25
C ALA A 26 17.76 8.88 2.03
N TRP A 27 18.32 9.47 0.97
CA TRP A 27 19.74 9.41 0.68
C TRP A 27 20.59 10.09 1.75
N ARG A 28 20.15 11.22 2.31
CA ARG A 28 20.86 11.88 3.43
C ARG A 28 20.92 10.98 4.65
N HIS A 29 19.81 10.36 5.05
CA HIS A 29 19.82 9.44 6.19
C HIS A 29 20.73 8.23 5.98
N ILE A 30 20.81 7.71 4.74
CA ILE A 30 21.75 6.64 4.38
C ILE A 30 23.20 7.10 4.55
N LEU A 31 23.54 8.31 4.07
CA LEU A 31 24.89 8.87 4.19
C LEU A 31 25.28 9.17 5.64
N ASP A 32 24.32 9.63 6.44
CA ASP A 32 24.53 9.99 7.84
C ASP A 32 24.49 8.76 8.77
N GLY A 33 24.02 7.61 8.28
CA GLY A 33 23.86 6.39 9.07
C GLY A 33 22.78 6.51 10.15
N THR A 34 21.75 7.33 9.90
CA THR A 34 20.68 7.61 10.86
C THR A 34 19.80 6.38 11.08
N ASP A 35 19.62 5.96 12.33
CA ASP A 35 18.62 4.97 12.72
C ASP A 35 17.24 5.64 12.83
N LEU A 36 16.29 5.20 11.99
CA LEU A 36 14.93 5.73 11.91
C LEU A 36 13.89 4.77 12.49
N ILE A 37 14.33 3.73 13.19
CA ILE A 37 13.44 2.84 13.94
C ILE A 37 12.93 3.58 15.17
N THR A 38 11.61 3.56 15.36
CA THR A 38 10.91 4.22 16.46
C THR A 38 9.98 3.24 17.17
N GLU A 39 9.46 3.61 18.33
CA GLU A 39 8.36 2.87 18.95
C GLU A 39 7.08 2.97 18.12
N VAL A 40 6.17 1.99 18.27
CA VAL A 40 4.84 2.04 17.62
C VAL A 40 4.15 3.37 17.91
N PRO A 41 3.75 4.16 16.90
CA PRO A 41 3.06 5.41 17.11
C PRO A 41 1.73 5.20 17.85
N PRO A 42 1.35 6.09 18.78
CA PRO A 42 0.06 6.01 19.49
C PRO A 42 -1.18 6.02 18.59
N SER A 43 -1.04 6.46 17.34
CA SER A 43 -2.10 6.48 16.33
C SER A 43 -2.39 5.12 15.68
N HIS A 44 -1.53 4.11 15.86
CA HIS A 44 -1.66 2.82 15.20
C HIS A 44 -2.41 1.81 16.07
N TRP A 45 -1.72 1.18 17.03
CA TRP A 45 -2.31 0.28 18.00
C TRP A 45 -1.67 0.47 19.37
N LEU A 46 -2.39 0.09 20.42
CA LEU A 46 -1.83 0.09 21.76
C LEU A 46 -0.83 -1.06 21.88
N ILE A 47 0.46 -0.73 21.92
CA ILE A 47 1.53 -1.73 21.95
C ILE A 47 1.42 -2.66 23.16
N ASP A 48 0.89 -2.19 24.28
CA ASP A 48 0.75 -2.99 25.50
C ASP A 48 -0.29 -4.11 25.40
N ASP A 49 -1.22 -4.05 24.43
CA ASP A 49 -2.15 -5.15 24.16
C ASP A 49 -1.45 -6.35 23.49
N TYR A 50 -0.36 -6.09 22.76
CA TYR A 50 0.32 -7.07 21.92
C TYR A 50 1.73 -7.44 22.39
N TYR A 51 2.42 -6.55 23.11
CA TYR A 51 3.82 -6.77 23.48
C TYR A 51 3.98 -7.79 24.62
N GLU A 52 4.72 -8.85 24.36
CA GLU A 52 5.12 -9.83 25.36
C GLU A 52 6.46 -10.49 24.96
N PRO A 53 7.59 -10.12 25.58
CA PRO A 53 8.93 -10.42 25.06
C PRO A 53 9.30 -11.92 25.06
N ASP A 54 8.74 -12.71 25.98
CA ASP A 54 9.09 -14.13 26.18
C ASP A 54 7.93 -15.09 25.81
N SER A 55 6.86 -14.55 25.23
CA SER A 55 5.66 -15.34 24.94
C SER A 55 5.79 -16.12 23.65
N LYS A 56 5.36 -17.37 23.69
CA LYS A 56 5.09 -18.18 22.49
C LYS A 56 3.60 -18.18 22.15
N GLU A 57 2.80 -17.36 22.85
CA GLU A 57 1.39 -17.22 22.53
C GLU A 57 1.23 -16.64 21.12
N PHE A 58 0.23 -17.16 20.42
CA PHE A 58 -0.15 -16.64 19.12
C PHE A 58 -0.63 -15.19 19.28
N ALA A 59 -0.26 -14.31 18.33
CA ALA A 59 -0.62 -12.89 18.30
C ALA A 59 0.04 -11.98 19.37
N LYS A 60 1.17 -12.39 19.97
CA LYS A 60 2.04 -11.51 20.76
C LYS A 60 3.28 -11.08 19.99
N LEU A 61 3.77 -9.87 20.27
CA LEU A 61 4.93 -9.23 19.65
C LEU A 61 6.10 -9.20 20.64
N TYR A 62 7.28 -9.59 20.19
CA TYR A 62 8.51 -9.54 20.99
C TYR A 62 9.23 -8.17 20.91
N THR A 63 8.73 -7.26 20.07
CA THR A 63 9.32 -5.92 19.84
C THR A 63 8.25 -4.84 19.93
N LYS A 64 8.64 -3.64 20.39
CA LYS A 64 7.83 -2.41 20.39
C LYS A 64 8.23 -1.45 19.26
N SER A 65 9.16 -1.85 18.40
CA SER A 65 9.83 -0.94 17.48
C SER A 65 9.67 -1.34 16.02
N GLY A 66 9.59 -0.33 15.16
CA GLY A 66 9.43 -0.47 13.71
C GLY A 66 9.79 0.81 12.95
N GLY A 67 9.82 0.72 11.62
CA GLY A 67 9.95 1.89 10.75
C GLY A 67 8.55 2.34 10.30
N PHE A 68 8.15 3.54 10.69
CA PHE A 68 6.82 4.08 10.40
C PHE A 68 6.93 5.28 9.48
N LEU A 69 6.00 5.38 8.52
CA LEU A 69 5.83 6.59 7.74
C LEU A 69 5.33 7.71 8.66
N THR A 70 5.81 8.93 8.41
CA THR A 70 5.21 10.13 9.01
C THR A 70 3.85 10.39 8.37
N ASP A 71 3.02 11.24 8.98
CA ASP A 71 1.76 11.66 8.39
C ASP A 71 1.99 12.28 6.99
N ILE A 72 1.35 11.71 5.98
CA ILE A 72 1.43 12.19 4.60
C ILE A 72 0.07 12.77 4.22
N PRO A 73 -0.01 14.08 3.89
CA PRO A 73 -1.28 14.68 3.48
C PRO A 73 -1.72 14.12 2.13
N PHE A 74 -3.01 13.79 2.03
CA PHE A 74 -3.64 13.36 0.79
C PHE A 74 -4.82 14.27 0.44
N ASP A 75 -4.77 14.89 -0.74
CA ASP A 75 -5.88 15.68 -1.27
C ASP A 75 -6.72 14.83 -2.24
N PRO A 76 -7.93 14.38 -1.85
CA PRO A 76 -8.78 13.57 -2.73
C PRO A 76 -9.24 14.31 -3.98
N ILE A 77 -9.37 15.64 -3.94
CA ILE A 77 -9.85 16.45 -5.06
C ILE A 77 -8.84 16.39 -6.20
N GLU A 78 -7.54 16.43 -5.87
CA GLU A 78 -6.46 16.33 -6.84
C GLU A 78 -6.51 15.03 -7.66
N PHE A 79 -6.94 13.92 -7.05
CA PHE A 79 -7.09 12.63 -7.72
C PHE A 79 -8.53 12.37 -8.20
N SER A 80 -9.40 13.39 -8.20
CA SER A 80 -10.82 13.25 -8.55
C SER A 80 -11.48 12.09 -7.79
N MET A 81 -11.18 11.97 -6.49
CA MET A 81 -11.73 10.97 -5.58
C MET A 81 -12.81 11.61 -4.71
N PRO A 82 -14.02 11.04 -4.65
CA PRO A 82 -15.03 11.47 -3.68
C PRO A 82 -14.52 11.31 -2.24
N PRO A 83 -14.73 12.29 -1.33
CA PRO A 83 -14.25 12.20 0.05
C PRO A 83 -14.75 10.96 0.81
N ASN A 84 -15.99 10.51 0.53
CA ASN A 84 -16.59 9.34 1.15
C ASN A 84 -15.96 8.00 0.69
N SER A 85 -15.13 8.01 -0.36
CA SER A 85 -14.42 6.81 -0.83
C SER A 85 -13.11 6.56 -0.08
N LEU A 86 -12.60 7.55 0.66
CA LEU A 86 -11.31 7.45 1.34
C LEU A 86 -11.31 6.41 2.46
N THR A 87 -12.35 6.40 3.29
CA THR A 87 -12.51 5.42 4.38
C THR A 87 -12.70 3.99 3.85
N ALA A 88 -12.99 3.85 2.56
CA ALA A 88 -13.17 2.58 1.89
C ALA A 88 -12.02 2.29 0.90
N THR A 89 -10.90 3.03 0.95
CA THR A 89 -9.73 2.84 0.09
C THR A 89 -8.51 2.52 0.94
N ASP A 90 -7.83 1.43 0.64
CA ASP A 90 -6.63 1.02 1.35
C ASP A 90 -5.51 2.06 1.26
N THR A 91 -4.80 2.26 2.38
CA THR A 91 -3.70 3.22 2.51
C THR A 91 -2.62 3.02 1.44
N ASN A 92 -2.32 1.77 1.08
CA ASN A 92 -1.33 1.45 0.06
C ASN A 92 -1.73 1.97 -1.33
N GLN A 93 -3.04 1.99 -1.65
CA GLN A 93 -3.55 2.57 -2.89
C GLN A 93 -3.40 4.10 -2.93
N LEU A 94 -3.55 4.77 -1.78
CA LEU A 94 -3.40 6.22 -1.66
C LEU A 94 -1.92 6.63 -1.74
N LEU A 95 -1.04 5.94 -1.02
CA LEU A 95 0.40 6.23 -1.04
C LEU A 95 1.03 5.99 -2.42
N ALA A 96 0.60 4.94 -3.12
CA ALA A 96 1.04 4.69 -4.50
C ALA A 96 0.65 5.83 -5.46
N LEU A 97 -0.52 6.45 -5.28
CA LEU A 97 -0.93 7.62 -6.06
C LEU A 97 0.00 8.82 -5.84
N ILE A 98 0.34 9.10 -4.58
CA ILE A 98 1.26 10.19 -4.22
C ILE A 98 2.63 9.93 -4.85
N ALA A 99 3.19 8.74 -4.64
CA ALA A 99 4.52 8.38 -5.13
C ALA A 99 4.60 8.42 -6.67
N ALA A 100 3.60 7.86 -7.35
CA ALA A 100 3.56 7.83 -8.82
C ALA A 100 3.35 9.21 -9.44
N LYS A 101 2.51 10.06 -8.83
CA LYS A 101 2.33 11.44 -9.27
C LYS A 101 3.64 12.22 -9.16
N GLU A 102 4.33 12.10 -8.03
CA GLU A 102 5.62 12.77 -7.84
C GLU A 102 6.67 12.26 -8.84
N LEU A 103 6.71 10.95 -9.08
CA LEU A 103 7.59 10.35 -10.09
C LEU A 103 7.33 10.92 -11.50
N LEU A 104 6.07 11.01 -11.92
CA LEU A 104 5.72 11.60 -13.22
C LEU A 104 6.05 13.09 -13.28
N ARG A 105 5.87 13.81 -12.17
CA ARG A 105 6.21 15.23 -12.05
C ARG A 105 7.70 15.47 -12.27
N THR A 106 8.59 14.60 -11.81
CA THR A 106 10.05 14.74 -11.98
C THR A 106 10.58 14.13 -13.28
N THR A 107 9.78 13.32 -13.99
CA THR A 107 10.22 12.66 -15.23
C THR A 107 10.24 13.61 -16.43
N ARG A 108 11.44 14.02 -16.87
CA ARG A 108 11.65 14.99 -17.96
C ARG A 108 10.97 14.61 -19.28
N SER A 109 10.96 13.33 -19.68
CA SER A 109 10.33 12.88 -20.92
C SER A 109 8.80 13.05 -20.90
N VAL A 110 8.19 12.93 -19.73
CA VAL A 110 6.75 13.19 -19.51
C VAL A 110 6.48 14.69 -19.54
N GLN A 111 7.27 15.51 -18.83
CA GLN A 111 7.16 16.98 -18.85
C GLN A 111 7.29 17.57 -20.26
N GLN A 112 8.20 17.02 -21.07
CA GLN A 112 8.44 17.45 -22.45
C GLN A 112 7.49 16.80 -23.46
N GLN A 113 6.49 16.03 -23.01
CA GLN A 113 5.51 15.32 -23.85
C GLN A 113 6.16 14.42 -24.91
N LYS A 114 7.35 13.87 -24.61
CA LYS A 114 8.08 12.95 -25.51
C LYS A 114 7.54 11.53 -25.42
N VAL A 115 6.82 11.21 -24.36
CA VAL A 115 6.14 9.92 -24.14
C VAL A 115 4.65 10.18 -24.01
N LYS A 116 3.84 9.39 -24.72
CA LYS A 116 2.37 9.45 -24.61
C LYS A 116 1.95 8.73 -23.33
N LEU A 117 1.02 9.31 -22.56
CA LEU A 117 0.50 8.67 -21.34
C LEU A 117 -0.08 7.27 -21.61
N ASN A 118 -0.68 7.06 -22.79
CA ASN A 118 -1.18 5.75 -23.21
C ASN A 118 -0.09 4.68 -23.36
N ASN A 119 1.19 5.07 -23.44
CA ASN A 119 2.32 4.15 -23.56
C ASN A 119 3.09 4.01 -22.25
N ILE A 120 2.61 4.59 -21.15
CA ILE A 120 3.20 4.46 -19.83
C ILE A 120 2.57 3.27 -19.12
N GLY A 121 3.37 2.25 -18.81
CA GLY A 121 2.96 1.12 -17.98
C GLY A 121 3.19 1.37 -16.48
N ILE A 122 2.56 0.57 -15.64
CA ILE A 122 2.82 0.53 -14.19
C ILE A 122 2.81 -0.89 -13.66
N ILE A 123 3.91 -1.30 -13.05
CA ILE A 123 4.08 -2.64 -12.49
C ILE A 123 4.65 -2.52 -11.09
N LEU A 124 3.87 -2.85 -10.07
CA LEU A 124 4.25 -2.68 -8.67
C LEU A 124 4.36 -4.01 -7.94
N GLY A 125 5.37 -4.14 -7.08
CA GLY A 125 5.44 -5.18 -6.08
C GLY A 125 4.49 -4.86 -4.93
N VAL A 126 3.45 -5.66 -4.74
CA VAL A 126 2.47 -5.48 -3.65
C VAL A 126 2.18 -6.84 -3.05
N ALA A 127 2.50 -7.02 -1.78
CA ALA A 127 2.21 -8.25 -1.07
C ALA A 127 0.68 -8.42 -0.88
N ALA A 128 0.23 -9.67 -0.83
CA ALA A 128 -1.11 -10.00 -0.39
C ALA A 128 -1.34 -9.62 1.08
N GLY A 129 -2.59 -9.31 1.44
CA GLY A 129 -2.95 -8.89 2.79
C GLY A 129 -2.89 -7.36 2.95
N SER A 130 -3.81 -6.67 2.27
CA SER A 130 -3.97 -5.22 2.46
C SER A 130 -4.64 -4.94 3.82
N GLU A 131 -4.33 -3.81 4.44
CA GLU A 131 -4.92 -3.36 5.70
C GLU A 131 -6.45 -3.41 5.63
N MET A 132 -7.01 -2.87 4.55
CA MET A 132 -8.47 -2.85 4.35
C MET A 132 -9.06 -4.27 4.22
N GLN A 133 -8.34 -5.20 3.58
CA GLN A 133 -8.80 -6.59 3.50
C GLN A 133 -8.86 -7.25 4.88
N GLU A 134 -7.86 -7.00 5.74
CA GLU A 134 -7.82 -7.54 7.10
C GLU A 134 -8.94 -6.96 7.97
N LEU A 135 -9.16 -5.65 7.92
CA LEU A 135 -10.25 -4.98 8.63
C LEU A 135 -11.63 -5.52 8.20
N MET A 136 -11.84 -5.72 6.90
CA MET A 136 -13.10 -6.29 6.40
C MET A 136 -13.27 -7.76 6.77
N ALA A 137 -12.20 -8.55 6.71
CA ALA A 137 -12.21 -9.95 7.13
C ALA A 137 -12.52 -10.09 8.62
N ALA A 138 -12.02 -9.19 9.47
CA ALA A 138 -12.35 -9.12 10.88
C ALA A 138 -13.81 -8.72 11.10
N LYS A 139 -14.31 -7.69 10.41
CA LYS A 139 -15.71 -7.21 10.55
C LYS A 139 -16.75 -8.29 10.30
N ILE A 140 -16.51 -9.21 9.35
CA ILE A 140 -17.45 -10.31 9.05
C ILE A 140 -17.44 -11.46 10.08
N GLN A 141 -16.55 -11.43 11.08
CA GLN A 141 -16.48 -12.47 12.13
C GLN A 141 -17.55 -12.32 13.23
N LYS A 142 -18.51 -11.40 13.07
CA LYS A 142 -19.66 -11.26 13.98
C LYS A 142 -20.30 -12.59 14.40
N PRO A 143 -20.55 -13.57 13.51
CA PRO A 143 -21.14 -14.85 13.92
C PRO A 143 -20.27 -15.63 14.91
N VAL A 144 -18.94 -15.55 14.81
CA VAL A 144 -18.00 -16.19 15.73
C VAL A 144 -18.07 -15.53 17.10
N TRP A 145 -18.05 -14.20 17.16
CA TRP A 145 -18.19 -13.47 18.42
C TRP A 145 -19.50 -13.78 19.11
N ARG A 146 -20.62 -13.79 18.37
CA ARG A 146 -21.94 -14.16 18.91
C ARG A 146 -21.94 -15.56 19.50
N LYS A 147 -21.37 -16.53 18.77
CA LYS A 147 -21.30 -17.93 19.22
C LYS A 147 -20.60 -18.01 20.58
N VAL A 148 -19.41 -17.40 20.70
CA VAL A 148 -18.64 -17.42 21.95
C VAL A 148 -19.42 -16.72 23.07
N LEU A 149 -19.98 -15.53 22.84
CA LEU A 149 -20.72 -14.81 23.89
C LEU A 149 -21.96 -15.59 24.39
N ARG A 150 -22.62 -16.37 23.51
CA ARG A 150 -23.71 -17.28 23.92
C ARG A 150 -23.21 -18.42 24.81
N GLU A 151 -22.05 -18.98 24.51
CA GLU A 151 -21.42 -20.04 25.31
C GLU A 151 -21.07 -19.55 26.73
N TYR A 152 -20.76 -18.25 26.88
CA TYR A 152 -20.59 -17.59 28.17
C TYR A 152 -21.91 -17.19 28.86
N GLY A 153 -23.06 -17.44 28.23
CA GLY A 153 -24.38 -17.25 28.84
C GLY A 153 -24.93 -15.82 28.81
N LEU A 154 -24.37 -14.93 27.97
CA LEU A 154 -24.89 -13.56 27.83
C LEU A 154 -26.28 -13.54 27.18
N ALA A 155 -27.12 -12.57 27.56
CA ALA A 155 -28.42 -12.39 26.93
C ALA A 155 -28.28 -11.86 25.49
N GLU A 156 -29.18 -12.25 24.57
CA GLU A 156 -29.10 -11.83 23.16
C GLU A 156 -29.05 -10.30 22.97
N SER A 157 -29.73 -9.55 23.84
CA SER A 157 -29.68 -8.08 23.80
C SER A 157 -28.30 -7.51 24.13
N GLU A 158 -27.57 -8.14 25.05
CA GLU A 158 -26.20 -7.76 25.42
C GLU A 158 -25.23 -8.16 24.30
N ILE A 159 -25.40 -9.36 23.73
CA ILE A 159 -24.63 -9.84 22.58
C ILE A 159 -24.80 -8.89 21.39
N ASP A 160 -26.04 -8.50 21.08
CA ASP A 160 -26.35 -7.54 20.02
C ASP A 160 -25.71 -6.18 20.28
N HIS A 161 -25.66 -5.74 21.54
CA HIS A 161 -25.01 -4.48 21.91
C HIS A 161 -23.48 -4.56 21.71
N ILE A 162 -22.83 -5.59 22.24
CA ILE A 162 -21.38 -5.81 22.14
C ILE A 162 -20.96 -5.94 20.68
N CYS A 163 -21.60 -6.84 19.91
CA CYS A 163 -21.22 -7.05 18.51
C CYS A 163 -21.41 -5.80 17.66
N ARG A 164 -22.48 -5.01 17.89
CA ARG A 164 -22.67 -3.73 17.17
C ARG A 164 -21.60 -2.70 17.53
N HIS A 165 -21.10 -2.71 18.76
CA HIS A 165 -20.02 -1.81 19.16
C HIS A 165 -18.71 -2.22 18.47
N ILE A 166 -18.35 -3.51 18.50
CA ILE A 166 -17.18 -4.04 17.79
C ILE A 166 -17.24 -3.71 16.29
N GLU A 167 -18.39 -3.90 15.64
CA GLU A 167 -18.54 -3.60 14.21
C GLU A 167 -18.28 -2.14 13.84
N ARG A 168 -18.53 -1.19 14.76
CA ARG A 168 -18.34 0.25 14.53
C ARG A 168 -16.88 0.68 14.58
N GLU A 169 -16.01 -0.13 15.17
CA GLU A 169 -14.56 0.11 15.18
C GLU A 169 -13.92 -0.16 13.81
N TYR A 170 -14.64 -0.81 12.88
CA TYR A 170 -14.18 -1.07 11.52
C TYR A 170 -14.87 -0.14 10.51
N PRO A 171 -14.20 0.20 9.38
CA PRO A 171 -14.82 0.97 8.31
C PRO A 171 -16.15 0.37 7.82
N ASP A 172 -17.05 1.23 7.33
CA ASP A 172 -18.31 0.78 6.75
C ASP A 172 -18.10 0.07 5.41
N TRP A 173 -18.91 -0.97 5.17
CA TRP A 173 -18.96 -1.62 3.87
C TRP A 173 -19.79 -0.77 2.91
N THR A 174 -19.16 -0.31 1.84
CA THR A 174 -19.78 0.50 0.78
C THR A 174 -19.48 -0.10 -0.59
N GLU A 175 -20.06 0.44 -1.66
CA GLU A 175 -19.70 0.03 -3.03
C GLU A 175 -18.20 0.23 -3.36
N ASN A 176 -17.51 1.14 -2.65
CA ASN A 176 -16.09 1.44 -2.87
C ASN A 176 -15.16 0.48 -2.12
N THR A 177 -15.68 -0.25 -1.12
CA THR A 177 -14.88 -1.13 -0.26
C THR A 177 -14.24 -2.27 -1.05
N PHE A 178 -14.98 -2.88 -1.98
CA PHE A 178 -14.44 -4.00 -2.76
C PHE A 178 -13.27 -3.59 -3.67
N PRO A 179 -13.35 -2.53 -4.49
CA PRO A 179 -12.16 -2.01 -5.17
C PRO A 179 -11.06 -1.54 -4.21
N GLY A 180 -11.44 -1.01 -3.06
CA GLY A 180 -10.50 -0.47 -2.07
C GLY A 180 -9.64 -1.51 -1.37
N LEU A 181 -10.07 -2.76 -1.26
CA LEU A 181 -9.30 -3.83 -0.59
C LEU A 181 -8.40 -4.66 -1.52
N LEU A 182 -8.57 -4.55 -2.83
CA LEU A 182 -7.87 -5.41 -3.79
C LEU A 182 -6.43 -4.93 -4.07
N SER A 183 -5.44 -5.81 -3.90
CA SER A 183 -4.03 -5.48 -4.13
C SER A 183 -3.73 -5.06 -5.59
N ASN A 184 -4.37 -5.68 -6.59
CA ASN A 184 -4.17 -5.29 -8.00
C ASN A 184 -4.68 -3.88 -8.31
N VAL A 185 -5.61 -3.35 -7.51
CA VAL A 185 -6.13 -1.99 -7.65
C VAL A 185 -5.10 -0.95 -7.20
N VAL A 186 -4.03 -1.30 -6.49
CA VAL A 186 -2.92 -0.36 -6.23
C VAL A 186 -2.34 0.18 -7.54
N ALA A 187 -1.93 -0.70 -8.46
CA ALA A 187 -1.45 -0.29 -9.78
C ALA A 187 -2.60 0.24 -10.66
N GLY A 188 -3.77 -0.40 -10.63
CA GLY A 188 -4.92 -0.02 -11.45
C GLY A 188 -5.48 1.37 -11.13
N ARG A 189 -5.50 1.77 -9.86
CA ARG A 189 -5.97 3.09 -9.43
C ARG A 189 -5.00 4.17 -9.87
N VAL A 190 -3.69 3.93 -9.77
CA VAL A 190 -2.69 4.86 -10.32
C VAL A 190 -2.86 5.02 -11.83
N ALA A 191 -2.98 3.91 -12.56
CA ALA A 191 -3.22 3.97 -14.01
C ALA A 191 -4.50 4.75 -14.35
N ASN A 192 -5.59 4.50 -13.63
CA ASN A 192 -6.86 5.20 -13.84
C ASN A 192 -6.77 6.69 -13.53
N LYS A 193 -6.23 7.07 -12.37
CA LYS A 193 -6.22 8.46 -11.90
C LYS A 193 -5.19 9.34 -12.60
N LEU A 194 -4.08 8.75 -13.06
CA LEU A 194 -3.04 9.46 -13.81
C LEU A 194 -3.15 9.25 -15.32
N ASN A 195 -4.24 8.61 -15.78
CA ASN A 195 -4.55 8.37 -17.19
C ASN A 195 -3.42 7.64 -17.96
N LEU A 196 -2.88 6.58 -17.35
CA LEU A 196 -1.83 5.74 -17.95
C LEU A 196 -2.49 4.59 -18.70
N GLY A 197 -2.16 4.44 -19.98
CA GLY A 197 -2.79 3.44 -20.85
C GLY A 197 -1.96 2.20 -21.16
N GLY A 198 -0.74 2.11 -20.61
CA GLY A 198 0.11 0.92 -20.76
C GLY A 198 -0.36 -0.24 -19.88
N CYS A 199 0.44 -1.30 -19.82
CA CYS A 199 0.17 -2.43 -18.94
C CYS A 199 0.07 -1.98 -17.48
N ASN A 200 -0.88 -2.53 -16.73
CA ASN A 200 -0.98 -2.30 -15.29
C ASN A 200 -1.27 -3.60 -14.56
N PHE A 201 -0.42 -3.96 -13.60
CA PHE A 201 -0.62 -5.11 -12.73
C PHE A 201 0.31 -5.04 -11.51
N VAL A 202 0.08 -5.93 -10.55
CA VAL A 202 0.96 -6.12 -9.40
C VAL A 202 1.62 -7.49 -9.44
N THR A 203 2.76 -7.60 -8.79
CA THR A 203 3.45 -8.88 -8.57
C THR A 203 3.59 -9.13 -7.07
N ASP A 204 3.44 -10.38 -6.66
CA ASP A 204 3.70 -10.82 -5.29
C ASP A 204 4.73 -11.95 -5.32
N ALA A 205 5.92 -11.63 -4.82
CA ALA A 205 7.01 -12.54 -4.57
C ALA A 205 7.58 -12.31 -3.15
N ALA A 206 6.70 -12.01 -2.19
CA ALA A 206 7.07 -11.61 -0.83
C ALA A 206 8.13 -10.49 -0.83
N CYS A 207 9.26 -10.66 -0.13
CA CYS A 207 10.34 -9.68 -0.05
C CYS A 207 10.98 -9.35 -1.42
N ALA A 208 10.79 -10.18 -2.44
CA ALA A 208 11.33 -9.96 -3.78
C ALA A 208 10.35 -9.25 -4.73
N SER A 209 9.16 -8.85 -4.25
CA SER A 209 8.09 -8.29 -5.10
C SER A 209 8.51 -7.06 -5.90
N SER A 210 9.26 -6.14 -5.30
CA SER A 210 9.76 -4.93 -6.00
C SER A 210 10.72 -5.28 -7.13
N LEU A 211 11.61 -6.25 -6.91
CA LEU A 211 12.56 -6.71 -7.92
C LEU A 211 11.85 -7.53 -9.02
N ALA A 212 10.84 -8.33 -8.67
CA ALA A 212 10.00 -9.04 -9.62
C ALA A 212 9.26 -8.06 -10.54
N ALA A 213 8.70 -7.00 -9.97
CA ALA A 213 8.05 -5.92 -10.71
C ALA A 213 9.03 -5.23 -11.67
N ILE A 214 10.23 -4.87 -11.20
CA ILE A 214 11.29 -4.28 -12.04
C ILE A 214 11.67 -5.22 -13.19
N ASN A 215 11.82 -6.53 -12.91
CA ASN A 215 12.16 -7.50 -13.95
C ASN A 215 11.08 -7.57 -15.04
N MET A 216 9.80 -7.56 -14.65
CA MET A 216 8.68 -7.50 -15.61
C MET A 216 8.67 -6.18 -16.40
N ALA A 217 8.96 -5.05 -15.75
CA ALA A 217 9.07 -3.75 -16.40
C ALA A 217 10.18 -3.71 -17.46
N MET A 218 11.34 -4.33 -17.17
CA MET A 218 12.41 -4.45 -18.17
C MET A 218 11.96 -5.26 -19.38
N HIS A 219 11.23 -6.35 -19.20
CA HIS A 219 10.69 -7.14 -20.31
C HIS A 219 9.71 -6.35 -21.17
N GLU A 220 8.81 -5.58 -20.55
CA GLU A 220 7.86 -4.72 -21.25
C GLU A 220 8.55 -3.65 -22.12
N LEU A 221 9.60 -3.01 -21.58
CA LEU A 221 10.41 -2.03 -22.30
C LEU A 221 11.24 -2.68 -23.43
N GLN A 222 11.90 -3.81 -23.16
CA GLN A 222 12.75 -4.49 -24.14
C GLN A 222 11.98 -5.09 -25.32
N ASN A 223 10.71 -5.46 -25.10
CA ASN A 223 9.82 -5.95 -26.15
C ASN A 223 9.10 -4.81 -26.90
N GLY A 224 9.26 -3.55 -26.45
CA GLY A 224 8.63 -2.39 -27.07
C GLY A 224 7.12 -2.32 -26.88
N HIS A 225 6.58 -2.97 -25.84
CA HIS A 225 5.15 -2.86 -25.49
C HIS A 225 4.80 -1.50 -24.88
N THR A 226 5.78 -0.83 -24.29
CA THR A 226 5.65 0.47 -23.62
C THR A 226 6.96 1.25 -23.74
N ASP A 227 6.84 2.58 -23.72
CA ASP A 227 7.97 3.52 -23.85
C ASP A 227 8.54 3.94 -22.48
N LEU A 228 7.78 3.72 -21.40
CA LEU A 228 8.13 4.09 -20.03
C LEU A 228 7.31 3.24 -19.06
N VAL A 229 7.94 2.70 -18.01
CA VAL A 229 7.24 1.93 -16.98
C VAL A 229 7.53 2.50 -15.59
N ILE A 230 6.47 2.74 -14.82
CA ILE A 230 6.56 2.98 -13.38
C ILE A 230 6.73 1.62 -12.69
N SER A 231 7.82 1.44 -11.94
CA SER A 231 8.03 0.20 -11.20
C SER A 231 8.69 0.42 -9.84
N GLY A 232 8.38 -0.45 -8.89
CA GLY A 232 8.81 -0.34 -7.49
C GLY A 232 8.05 -1.33 -6.60
N GLY A 233 8.01 -1.05 -5.30
CA GLY A 233 7.24 -1.82 -4.33
C GLY A 233 6.45 -0.91 -3.39
N SER A 234 5.36 -1.44 -2.83
CA SER A 234 4.51 -0.71 -1.89
C SER A 234 3.99 -1.69 -0.84
N MET A 235 4.28 -1.38 0.42
CA MET A 235 3.84 -2.15 1.59
C MET A 235 3.36 -1.12 2.62
N PRO A 236 2.11 -1.24 3.11
CA PRO A 236 1.63 -0.41 4.20
C PRO A 236 2.35 -0.75 5.52
#